data_AF-A0A2M7TVM8-F1
#
_entry.id   AF-A0A2M7TVM8-F1
#
_cell.length_a   1.000
_cell.length_b   1.000
_cell.length_c   1.000
_cell.angle_alpha   90.00
_cell.angle_beta   90.00
_cell.angle_gamma   90.00
#
_symmetry.space_group_name_H-M   'P 1'
#
loop_
_entity.id
_entity.type
_entity.pdbx_description
1 polymer ?
#
loop_
_entity_poly.entity_id
_entity_poly.type
_entity_poly.pdbx_seq_one_letter_code
_entity_poly.pdbx_strand_id
1 'polypeptide(L)'
;MADPQAVRLWQRTLCEKLGLKGRILIADHGINGTLGGNLKDLKQYVKEARTYAPFKDITFKWSDGGSEHFPKLIVKVRPEIVSFGAADKIKVDRQGIVGGGQHLKPEQVHKLVAERGDEVVFFDGRNAYEAAVGRFKNAVVPDVEHTRDFAKELKNPKYKAIKNKPVVTYCTGGIRCEVLSALMKQSGFNEVYQMAGGIVKYGETYADDGLWEGSLYVFDDRMGTKFSDRAKDIGSCGHCQAKTSNYENCANKACNKLILVCSACQNQQYCPSCLQQAVK
;
A
#
# COMPACT_ATOMS: atom_id res chain seq x y z
N MET A 1 12.85 -9.99 16.35
CA MET A 1 13.31 -11.23 15.68
C MET A 1 14.79 -11.41 16.02
N ALA A 2 15.26 -12.61 16.37
CA ALA A 2 16.63 -12.78 16.88
C ALA A 2 17.70 -12.76 15.78
N ASP A 3 17.42 -13.32 14.60
CA ASP A 3 18.35 -13.32 13.45
C ASP A 3 17.59 -13.17 12.11
N PRO A 4 17.54 -11.95 11.55
CA PRO A 4 16.94 -11.71 10.24
C PRO A 4 17.59 -12.46 9.08
N GLN A 5 18.90 -12.75 9.15
CA GLN A 5 19.60 -13.44 8.06
C GLN A 5 19.25 -14.91 8.02
N ALA A 6 19.16 -15.56 9.18
CA ALA A 6 18.66 -16.93 9.28
C ALA A 6 17.21 -17.03 8.75
N VAL A 7 16.34 -16.10 9.15
CA VAL A 7 14.95 -16.06 8.64
C VAL A 7 14.93 -15.80 7.13
N ARG A 8 15.81 -14.95 6.59
CA ARG A 8 15.93 -14.72 5.15
C ARG A 8 16.28 -15.99 4.39
N LEU A 9 17.23 -16.78 4.89
CA LEU A 9 17.61 -18.05 4.27
C LEU A 9 16.44 -19.04 4.33
N TRP A 10 15.81 -19.22 5.49
CA TRP A 10 14.66 -20.08 5.67
C TRP A 10 13.50 -19.72 4.72
N GLN A 11 13.11 -18.45 4.68
CA GLN A 11 12.02 -17.97 3.83
C GLN A 11 12.32 -18.14 2.35
N ARG A 12 13.57 -17.91 1.93
CA ARG A 12 14.02 -18.16 0.55
C ARG A 12 13.91 -19.64 0.20
N THR A 13 14.50 -20.53 1.00
CA THR A 13 14.48 -21.97 0.74
C THR A 13 13.06 -22.53 0.72
N LEU A 14 12.20 -22.06 1.63
CA LEU A 14 10.80 -22.47 1.67
C LEU A 14 10.05 -22.05 0.39
N CYS A 15 10.21 -20.79 -0.05
CA CYS A 15 9.58 -20.31 -1.28
C CYS A 15 10.12 -21.04 -2.53
N GLU A 16 11.43 -21.27 -2.62
CA GLU A 16 12.06 -21.98 -3.74
C GLU A 16 11.57 -23.43 -3.83
N LYS A 17 11.50 -24.14 -2.69
CA LYS A 17 10.95 -25.51 -2.62
C LYS A 17 9.50 -25.59 -3.09
N LEU A 18 8.72 -24.55 -2.82
CA LEU A 18 7.30 -24.46 -3.18
C LEU A 18 7.06 -23.81 -4.55
N GLY A 19 8.12 -23.46 -5.30
CA GLY A 19 7.99 -22.81 -6.61
C GLY A 19 7.35 -21.41 -6.56
N LEU A 20 7.39 -20.73 -5.41
CA LEU A 20 6.76 -19.43 -5.22
C LEU A 20 7.64 -18.30 -5.75
N LYS A 21 7.01 -17.29 -6.35
CA LYS A 21 7.65 -16.02 -6.73
C LYS A 21 7.08 -14.88 -5.89
N GLY A 22 7.74 -13.72 -5.89
CA GLY A 22 7.29 -12.55 -5.15
C GLY A 22 8.39 -11.89 -4.36
N ARG A 23 8.03 -11.13 -3.33
CA ARG A 23 8.97 -10.35 -2.53
C ARG A 23 8.68 -10.49 -1.05
N ILE A 24 9.73 -10.78 -0.28
CA ILE A 24 9.72 -10.78 1.19
C ILE A 24 10.85 -9.85 1.68
N LEU A 25 10.47 -8.92 2.56
CA LEU A 25 11.37 -8.06 3.32
C LEU A 25 11.37 -8.51 4.78
N ILE A 26 12.56 -8.58 5.36
CA ILE A 26 12.78 -9.01 6.74
C ILE A 26 13.61 -7.94 7.42
N ALA A 27 13.23 -7.57 8.64
CA ALA A 27 13.99 -6.67 9.50
C ALA A 27 13.98 -7.23 10.93
N ASP A 28 14.78 -6.63 11.83
CA ASP A 28 14.80 -7.02 13.24
C ASP A 28 13.40 -6.97 13.88
N HIS A 29 12.59 -6.01 13.41
CA HIS A 29 11.26 -5.74 13.92
C HIS A 29 10.12 -6.49 13.20
N GLY A 30 10.40 -7.32 12.16
CA GLY A 30 9.33 -8.10 11.53
C GLY A 30 9.59 -8.59 10.10
N ILE A 31 8.50 -9.00 9.45
CA ILE A 31 8.46 -9.51 8.07
C ILE A 31 7.31 -8.85 7.31
N ASN A 32 7.51 -8.55 6.03
CA ASN A 32 6.48 -8.03 5.12
C ASN A 32 6.70 -8.65 3.74
N GLY A 33 5.64 -9.10 3.07
CA GLY A 33 5.82 -9.65 1.74
C GLY A 33 4.53 -10.00 1.01
N THR A 34 4.69 -10.21 -0.28
CA THR A 34 3.66 -10.69 -1.20
C THR A 34 4.26 -11.85 -1.99
N LEU A 35 3.55 -12.97 -2.05
CA LEU A 35 3.94 -14.16 -2.78
C LEU A 35 2.83 -14.53 -3.78
N GLY A 36 3.24 -14.97 -4.96
CA GLY A 36 2.38 -15.52 -5.99
C GLY A 36 2.76 -16.97 -6.30
N GLY A 37 1.75 -17.81 -6.51
CA GLY A 37 1.90 -19.23 -6.78
C GLY A 37 0.55 -19.94 -6.69
N ASN A 38 0.56 -21.26 -6.86
CA ASN A 38 -0.66 -22.04 -6.76
C ASN A 38 -1.19 -22.04 -5.32
N LEU A 39 -2.52 -22.09 -5.18
CA LEU A 39 -3.18 -22.03 -3.87
C LEU A 39 -2.70 -23.12 -2.90
N LYS A 40 -2.41 -24.33 -3.39
CA LYS A 40 -1.89 -25.43 -2.57
C LYS A 40 -0.53 -25.08 -1.96
N ASP A 41 0.38 -24.54 -2.76
CA ASP A 41 1.75 -24.20 -2.34
C ASP A 41 1.74 -23.00 -1.40
N LEU A 42 0.89 -22.00 -1.66
CA LEU A 42 0.69 -20.87 -0.75
C LEU A 42 0.11 -21.31 0.61
N LYS A 43 -0.88 -22.22 0.62
CA LYS A 43 -1.42 -22.80 1.87
C LYS A 43 -0.34 -23.57 2.64
N GLN A 44 0.54 -24.30 1.94
CA GLN A 44 1.68 -24.96 2.57
C GLN A 44 2.65 -23.95 3.15
N TYR A 45 3.00 -22.89 2.41
CA TYR A 45 3.83 -21.80 2.93
C TYR A 45 3.26 -21.19 4.21
N VAL A 46 1.95 -20.89 4.24
CA VAL A 46 1.28 -20.35 5.44
C VAL A 46 1.41 -21.29 6.63
N LYS A 47 1.21 -22.60 6.41
CA LYS A 47 1.33 -23.62 7.45
C LYS A 47 2.75 -23.65 8.02
N GLU A 48 3.76 -23.72 7.14
CA GLU A 48 5.18 -23.76 7.53
C GLU A 48 5.62 -22.46 8.21
N ALA A 49 5.25 -21.30 7.68
CA ALA A 49 5.58 -20.01 8.25
C ALA A 49 5.07 -19.86 9.70
N ARG A 50 3.87 -20.36 9.98
CA ARG A 50 3.24 -20.33 11.32
C ARG A 50 3.90 -21.26 12.34
N THR A 51 4.76 -22.20 11.92
CA THR A 51 5.51 -23.05 12.86
C THR A 51 6.55 -22.27 13.65
N TYR A 52 7.05 -21.16 13.09
CA TYR A 52 7.95 -20.26 13.79
C TYR A 52 7.13 -19.34 14.72
N ALA A 53 7.36 -19.43 16.03
CA ALA A 53 6.52 -18.77 17.03
C ALA A 53 6.30 -17.25 16.79
N PRO A 54 7.31 -16.45 16.38
CA PRO A 54 7.10 -15.05 16.02
C PRO A 54 6.16 -14.79 14.83
N PHE A 55 5.89 -15.80 14.00
CA PHE A 55 5.07 -15.70 12.79
C PHE A 55 3.69 -16.37 12.94
N LYS A 56 3.39 -16.94 14.12
CA LYS A 56 2.15 -17.67 14.40
C LYS A 56 0.90 -16.86 14.05
N ASP A 57 0.89 -15.59 14.43
CA ASP A 57 -0.27 -14.70 14.31
C ASP A 57 -0.21 -13.79 13.07
N ILE A 58 0.64 -14.11 12.09
CA ILE A 58 0.65 -13.37 10.82
C ILE A 58 -0.72 -13.50 10.14
N THR A 59 -1.25 -12.33 9.79
CA THR A 59 -2.43 -12.21 8.94
C THR A 59 -2.02 -12.33 7.48
N PHE A 60 -2.42 -13.44 6.85
CA PHE A 60 -2.27 -13.64 5.41
C PHE A 60 -3.53 -13.20 4.68
N LYS A 61 -3.34 -12.39 3.63
CA LYS A 61 -4.42 -11.89 2.78
C LYS A 61 -4.31 -12.52 1.41
N TRP A 62 -5.45 -12.73 0.77
CA TRP A 62 -5.56 -13.47 -0.48
C TRP A 62 -6.17 -12.56 -1.54
N SER A 63 -5.65 -12.67 -2.76
CA SER A 63 -6.20 -12.05 -3.95
C SER A 63 -6.00 -13.01 -5.11
N ASP A 64 -6.81 -12.87 -6.16
CA ASP A 64 -6.59 -13.61 -7.40
C ASP A 64 -5.23 -13.25 -8.03
N GLY A 65 -4.82 -14.02 -9.03
CA GLY A 65 -3.52 -13.94 -9.70
C GLY A 65 -2.56 -15.06 -9.29
N GLY A 66 -1.42 -15.16 -9.98
CA GLY A 66 -0.44 -16.21 -9.72
C GLY A 66 1.02 -15.75 -9.77
N SER A 67 1.92 -16.73 -9.85
CA SER A 67 3.37 -16.49 -9.88
C SER A 67 3.84 -15.73 -11.14
N GLU A 68 3.05 -15.77 -12.21
CA GLU A 68 3.30 -15.10 -13.49
C GLU A 68 3.36 -13.58 -13.36
N HIS A 69 2.71 -12.98 -12.36
CA HIS A 69 2.78 -11.53 -12.10
C HIS A 69 4.02 -11.10 -11.32
N PHE A 70 4.89 -12.04 -10.98
CA PHE A 70 6.15 -11.78 -10.29
C PHE A 70 7.31 -12.30 -11.14
N PRO A 71 8.23 -11.44 -11.59
CA PRO A 71 9.32 -11.87 -12.48
C PRO A 71 10.26 -12.87 -11.79
N LYS A 72 10.46 -12.74 -10.47
CA LYS A 72 11.32 -13.63 -9.67
C LYS A 72 10.99 -13.54 -8.18
N LEU A 73 11.51 -14.50 -7.41
CA LEU A 73 11.55 -14.43 -5.95
C LEU A 73 12.64 -13.46 -5.47
N ILE A 74 12.30 -12.58 -4.53
CA ILE A 74 13.22 -11.67 -3.87
C ILE A 74 13.00 -11.76 -2.36
N VAL A 75 13.95 -12.34 -1.64
CA VAL A 75 13.97 -12.32 -0.16
C VAL A 75 15.18 -11.52 0.32
N LYS A 76 14.94 -10.43 1.05
CA LYS A 76 15.96 -9.45 1.44
C LYS A 76 15.81 -9.01 2.89
N VAL A 77 16.95 -8.88 3.57
CA VAL A 77 17.02 -8.17 4.86
C VAL A 77 17.13 -6.66 4.60
N ARG A 78 16.42 -5.89 5.40
CA ARG A 78 16.38 -4.42 5.37
C ARG A 78 16.36 -3.88 6.81
N PRO A 79 16.80 -2.63 7.04
CA PRO A 79 16.63 -1.98 8.33
C PRO A 79 15.15 -1.84 8.73
N GLU A 80 14.28 -1.58 7.74
CA GLU A 80 12.84 -1.45 7.93
C GLU A 80 12.08 -2.33 6.93
N ILE A 81 11.02 -3.01 7.36
CA ILE A 81 10.11 -3.74 6.43
C ILE A 81 9.19 -2.79 5.64
N VAL A 82 9.11 -1.53 6.08
CA VAL A 82 8.50 -0.39 5.40
C VAL A 82 9.38 0.84 5.67
N SER A 83 10.02 1.39 4.64
CA SER A 83 11.06 2.41 4.80
C SER A 83 10.48 3.81 5.01
N PHE A 84 10.15 4.16 6.25
CA PHE A 84 9.81 5.52 6.65
C PHE A 84 11.05 6.37 6.97
N GLY A 85 12.25 5.78 7.05
CA GLY A 85 13.45 6.50 7.46
C GLY A 85 13.33 7.01 8.90
N ALA A 86 12.55 6.29 9.71
CA ALA A 86 12.16 6.69 11.05
C ALA A 86 12.37 5.56 12.07
N ALA A 87 13.23 4.59 11.75
CA ALA A 87 13.54 3.44 12.60
C ALA A 87 13.84 3.86 14.05
N ASP A 88 14.65 4.91 14.26
CA ASP A 88 15.01 5.39 15.60
C ASP A 88 13.87 6.12 16.35
N LYS A 89 12.80 6.49 15.64
CA LYS A 89 11.65 7.22 16.19
C LYS A 89 10.45 6.32 16.48
N ILE A 90 10.50 5.08 16.01
CA ILE A 90 9.41 4.12 16.10
C ILE A 90 9.79 3.03 17.10
N LYS A 91 9.00 2.91 18.16
CA LYS A 91 9.15 1.84 19.14
C LYS A 91 8.26 0.67 18.75
N VAL A 92 8.83 -0.52 18.74
CA VAL A 92 8.11 -1.77 18.45
C VAL A 92 8.23 -2.69 19.67
N ASP A 93 7.11 -3.14 20.20
CA ASP A 93 7.03 -4.13 21.27
C ASP A 93 6.45 -5.47 20.75
N ARG A 94 6.01 -6.35 21.67
CA ARG A 94 5.44 -7.65 21.27
C ARG A 94 4.08 -7.53 20.59
N GLN A 95 3.38 -6.42 20.80
CA GLN A 95 2.04 -6.15 20.28
C GLN A 95 2.09 -5.33 18.99
N GLY A 96 3.24 -4.74 18.66
CA GLY A 96 3.47 -4.03 17.40
C GLY A 96 4.05 -2.64 17.63
N ILE A 97 3.62 -1.67 16.82
CA ILE A 97 4.09 -0.29 16.94
C ILE A 97 3.43 0.40 18.13
N VAL A 98 4.25 0.93 19.03
CA VAL A 98 3.80 1.66 20.22
C VAL A 98 3.40 3.08 19.84
N GLY A 99 2.26 3.53 20.36
CA GLY A 99 1.79 4.91 20.18
C GLY A 99 1.06 5.17 18.86
N GLY A 100 0.70 4.11 18.11
CA GLY A 100 -0.14 4.20 16.91
C GLY A 100 -1.55 4.74 17.17
N GLY A 101 -2.29 4.91 16.08
CA GLY A 101 -3.71 5.23 16.09
C GLY A 101 -4.58 4.01 16.43
N GLN A 102 -5.81 4.24 16.87
CA GLN A 102 -6.76 3.15 17.14
C GLN A 102 -7.15 2.45 15.83
N HIS A 103 -7.13 1.13 15.83
CA HIS A 103 -7.61 0.34 14.69
C HIS A 103 -9.13 0.38 14.56
N LEU A 104 -9.61 0.77 13.39
CA LEU A 104 -11.03 0.71 13.03
C LEU A 104 -11.24 -0.36 11.98
N LYS A 105 -12.15 -1.29 12.25
CA LYS A 105 -12.70 -2.21 11.26
C LYS A 105 -13.50 -1.43 10.20
N PRO A 106 -13.69 -1.98 8.98
CA PRO A 106 -14.48 -1.32 7.94
C PRO A 106 -15.82 -0.76 8.43
N GLU A 107 -16.56 -1.52 9.23
CA GLU A 107 -17.88 -1.12 9.75
C GLU A 107 -17.78 0.03 10.75
N GLN A 108 -16.70 0.08 11.54
CA GLN A 108 -16.45 1.16 12.48
C GLN A 108 -16.06 2.45 11.77
N VAL A 109 -15.42 2.37 10.59
CA VAL A 109 -15.17 3.54 9.74
C VAL A 109 -16.50 4.13 9.26
N HIS A 110 -17.43 3.29 8.80
CA HIS A 110 -18.76 3.76 8.40
C HIS A 110 -19.54 4.37 9.57
N LYS A 111 -19.46 3.76 10.76
CA LYS A 111 -20.08 4.30 11.97
C LYS A 111 -19.52 5.68 12.32
N LEU A 112 -18.19 5.84 12.30
CA LEU A 112 -17.53 7.12 12.57
C LEU A 112 -17.97 8.20 11.57
N VAL A 113 -18.03 7.87 10.27
CA VAL A 113 -18.49 8.78 9.22
C VAL A 113 -19.97 9.13 9.39
N ALA A 114 -20.82 8.18 9.77
CA ALA A 114 -22.23 8.44 10.03
C ALA A 114 -22.45 9.37 11.25
N GLU A 115 -21.61 9.24 12.28
CA GLU A 115 -21.69 10.04 13.50
C GLU A 115 -21.10 11.45 13.35
N ARG A 116 -20.00 11.59 12.60
CA ARG A 116 -19.19 12.83 12.54
C ARG A 116 -19.26 13.55 11.18
N GLY A 117 -19.82 12.91 10.15
CA GLY A 117 -19.98 13.48 8.82
C GLY A 117 -18.67 13.98 8.20
N ASP A 118 -18.71 15.18 7.62
CA ASP A 118 -17.59 15.81 6.91
C ASP A 118 -16.43 16.25 7.83
N GLU A 119 -16.54 16.05 9.15
CA GLU A 119 -15.39 16.21 10.05
C GLU A 119 -14.36 15.10 9.86
N VAL A 120 -14.78 13.91 9.40
CA VAL A 120 -13.88 12.77 9.22
C VAL A 120 -12.96 13.01 8.03
N VAL A 121 -11.66 13.00 8.30
CA VAL A 121 -10.64 13.18 7.27
C VAL A 121 -10.01 11.84 6.95
N PHE A 122 -10.17 11.39 5.72
CA PHE A 122 -9.39 10.27 5.19
C PHE A 122 -8.00 10.76 4.78
N PHE A 123 -6.94 10.12 5.28
CA PHE A 123 -5.55 10.47 4.98
C PHE A 123 -4.85 9.30 4.30
N ASP A 124 -4.52 9.47 3.01
CA ASP A 124 -3.91 8.40 2.23
C ASP A 124 -2.45 8.18 2.66
N GLY A 125 -2.18 7.02 3.24
CA GLY A 125 -0.85 6.59 3.67
C GLY A 125 -0.04 5.94 2.55
N ARG A 126 -0.42 6.16 1.29
CA ARG A 126 0.23 5.60 0.10
C ARG A 126 0.96 6.66 -0.72
N ASN A 127 1.72 6.23 -1.72
CA ASN A 127 2.37 7.15 -2.65
C ASN A 127 1.32 7.77 -3.60
N ALA A 128 1.59 8.97 -4.13
CA ALA A 128 0.64 9.73 -4.95
C ALA A 128 0.10 8.93 -6.16
N TYR A 129 0.92 8.11 -6.81
CA TYR A 129 0.48 7.29 -7.94
C TYR A 129 -0.54 6.20 -7.52
N GLU A 130 -0.45 5.67 -6.30
CA GLU A 130 -1.44 4.70 -5.82
C GLU A 130 -2.79 5.36 -5.57
N ALA A 131 -2.78 6.60 -5.09
CA ALA A 131 -3.97 7.41 -4.84
C ALA A 131 -4.63 7.95 -6.12
N ALA A 132 -3.86 8.08 -7.20
CA ALA A 132 -4.35 8.59 -8.48
C ALA A 132 -5.37 7.67 -9.16
N VAL A 133 -5.29 6.34 -8.93
CA VAL A 133 -6.19 5.35 -9.55
C VAL A 133 -7.32 4.87 -8.67
N GLY A 134 -7.18 5.03 -7.35
CA GLY A 134 -8.24 4.74 -6.40
C GLY A 134 -7.90 5.32 -5.04
N ARG A 135 -8.90 5.84 -4.33
CA ARG A 135 -8.76 6.44 -3.00
C ARG A 135 -10.12 6.56 -2.33
N PHE A 136 -10.14 6.78 -1.02
CA PHE A 136 -11.38 7.18 -0.35
C PHE A 136 -11.84 8.55 -0.85
N LYS A 137 -13.15 8.74 -0.96
CA LYS A 137 -13.74 10.00 -1.39
C LYS A 137 -13.25 11.15 -0.50
N ASN A 138 -12.86 12.26 -1.11
CA ASN A 138 -12.31 13.46 -0.45
C ASN A 138 -11.05 13.21 0.39
N ALA A 139 -10.35 12.09 0.21
CA ALA A 139 -9.13 11.82 0.97
C ALA A 139 -8.05 12.86 0.68
N VAL A 140 -7.38 13.28 1.76
CA VAL A 140 -6.13 14.03 1.69
C VAL A 140 -5.06 13.11 1.11
N VAL A 141 -4.54 13.48 -0.06
CA VAL A 141 -3.39 12.82 -0.69
C VAL A 141 -2.13 13.64 -0.38
N PRO A 142 -1.20 13.11 0.43
CA PRO A 142 0.04 13.81 0.73
C PRO A 142 0.93 13.95 -0.49
N ASP A 143 1.75 15.01 -0.51
CA ASP A 143 2.69 15.25 -1.62
C ASP A 143 3.99 14.48 -1.37
N VAL A 144 3.88 13.15 -1.49
CA VAL A 144 4.95 12.19 -1.20
C VAL A 144 5.16 11.25 -2.37
N GLU A 145 6.39 11.21 -2.86
CA GLU A 145 6.82 10.23 -3.86
C GLU A 145 7.24 8.91 -3.21
N HIS A 146 7.83 8.99 -2.02
CA HIS A 146 8.29 7.83 -1.28
C HIS A 146 7.81 7.83 0.17
N THR A 147 7.69 6.62 0.74
CA THR A 147 7.24 6.43 2.12
C THR A 147 8.12 7.15 3.17
N ARG A 148 9.41 7.36 2.87
CA ARG A 148 10.34 8.10 3.74
C ARG A 148 10.03 9.59 3.85
N ASP A 149 9.28 10.15 2.90
CA ASP A 149 9.01 11.58 2.83
C ASP A 149 7.89 12.01 3.79
N PHE A 150 7.05 11.07 4.22
CA PHE A 150 5.92 11.32 5.13
C PHE A 150 6.35 12.01 6.42
N ALA A 151 7.47 11.63 7.02
CA ALA A 151 7.94 12.21 8.29
C ALA A 151 8.25 13.72 8.16
N LYS A 152 8.69 14.17 6.98
CA LYS A 152 8.90 15.58 6.67
C LYS A 152 7.58 16.24 6.30
N GLU A 153 6.81 15.59 5.45
CA GLU A 153 5.55 16.11 4.92
C GLU A 153 4.53 16.41 6.02
N LEU A 154 4.39 15.54 7.03
CA LEU A 154 3.45 15.75 8.15
C LEU A 154 3.70 17.04 8.97
N LYS A 155 4.88 17.63 8.86
CA LYS A 155 5.22 18.91 9.51
C LYS A 155 4.77 20.13 8.70
N ASN A 156 4.33 19.93 7.46
CA ASN A 156 3.90 21.00 6.58
C ASN A 156 2.69 21.76 7.18
N PRO A 157 2.72 23.11 7.25
CA PRO A 157 1.62 23.91 7.79
C PRO A 157 0.25 23.65 7.15
N LYS A 158 0.20 23.14 5.90
CA LYS A 158 -1.04 22.80 5.22
C LYS A 158 -1.94 21.83 6.00
N TYR A 159 -1.36 21.02 6.89
CA TYR A 159 -2.11 20.07 7.70
C TYR A 159 -2.66 20.66 9.01
N LYS A 160 -2.36 21.93 9.34
CA LYS A 160 -2.80 22.55 10.61
C LYS A 160 -4.31 22.44 10.83
N ALA A 161 -5.11 22.60 9.77
CA ALA A 161 -6.57 22.56 9.83
C ALA A 161 -7.15 21.17 10.13
N ILE A 162 -6.39 20.09 9.92
CA ILE A 162 -6.86 18.72 10.13
C ILE A 162 -6.30 18.08 11.41
N LYS A 163 -5.37 18.74 12.13
CA LYS A 163 -4.74 18.19 13.33
C LYS A 163 -5.70 17.91 14.49
N ASN A 164 -6.81 18.66 14.55
CA ASN A 164 -7.85 18.51 15.57
C ASN A 164 -9.09 17.74 15.08
N LYS A 165 -9.05 17.21 13.85
CA LYS A 165 -10.15 16.44 13.28
C LYS A 165 -9.92 14.94 13.49
N PRO A 166 -10.98 14.10 13.47
CA PRO A 166 -10.83 12.66 13.38
C PRO A 166 -10.19 12.27 12.05
N VAL A 167 -8.95 11.81 12.09
CA VAL A 167 -8.20 11.39 10.89
C VAL A 167 -8.14 9.87 10.81
N VAL A 168 -8.68 9.30 9.73
CA VAL A 168 -8.58 7.88 9.41
C VAL A 168 -7.50 7.69 8.36
N THR A 169 -6.34 7.17 8.76
CA THR A 169 -5.29 6.80 7.81
C THR A 169 -5.47 5.37 7.31
N TYR A 170 -5.15 5.15 6.02
CA TYR A 170 -5.27 3.86 5.37
C TYR A 170 -4.14 3.66 4.35
N CYS A 171 -3.87 2.40 4.03
CA CYS A 171 -3.01 2.01 2.93
C CYS A 171 -3.49 0.65 2.39
N THR A 172 -2.82 0.09 1.38
CA THR A 172 -3.22 -1.18 0.74
C THR A 172 -3.54 -2.28 1.76
N GLY A 173 -2.57 -2.61 2.63
CA GLY A 173 -2.67 -3.73 3.56
C GLY A 173 -2.55 -3.37 5.04
N GLY A 174 -2.56 -2.08 5.40
CA GLY A 174 -2.46 -1.62 6.80
C GLY A 174 -1.03 -1.39 7.31
N ILE A 175 0.00 -2.09 6.80
CA ILE A 175 1.36 -2.04 7.37
C ILE A 175 2.00 -0.64 7.40
N ARG A 176 1.73 0.22 6.40
CA ARG A 176 2.21 1.62 6.42
C ARG A 176 1.54 2.44 7.52
N CYS A 177 0.28 2.15 7.82
CA CYS A 177 -0.52 2.88 8.81
C CYS A 177 -0.04 2.64 10.24
N GLU A 178 0.54 1.47 10.51
CA GLU A 178 1.12 1.17 11.83
C GLU A 178 2.19 2.21 12.19
N VAL A 179 3.07 2.53 11.22
CA VAL A 179 4.12 3.55 11.39
C VAL A 179 3.55 4.96 11.24
N LEU A 180 2.77 5.18 10.17
CA LEU A 180 2.27 6.51 9.82
C LEU A 180 1.39 7.10 10.92
N SER A 181 0.50 6.31 11.52
CA SER A 181 -0.38 6.80 12.59
C SER A 181 0.40 7.25 13.83
N ALA A 182 1.48 6.54 14.18
CA ALA A 182 2.39 6.97 15.25
C ALA A 182 3.11 8.27 14.89
N LEU A 183 3.63 8.41 13.65
CA LEU A 183 4.26 9.65 13.17
C LEU A 183 3.29 10.83 13.14
N MET A 184 2.02 10.60 12.78
CA MET A 184 0.98 11.63 12.80
C MET A 184 0.73 12.12 14.23
N LYS A 185 0.59 11.21 15.20
CA LYS A 185 0.43 11.60 16.62
C LYS A 185 1.64 12.38 17.14
N GLN A 186 2.86 11.94 16.82
CA GLN A 186 4.09 12.69 17.12
C GLN A 186 4.14 14.08 16.44
N SER A 187 3.47 14.24 15.29
CA SER A 187 3.38 15.50 14.55
C SER A 187 2.23 16.39 15.01
N GLY A 188 1.52 16.03 16.09
CA GLY A 188 0.47 16.83 16.72
C GLY A 188 -0.93 16.61 16.15
N PHE A 189 -1.20 15.46 15.52
CA PHE A 189 -2.56 15.04 15.20
C PHE A 189 -3.18 14.37 16.44
N ASN A 190 -4.33 14.89 16.89
CA ASN A 190 -4.89 14.53 18.19
C ASN A 190 -5.76 13.28 18.15
N GLU A 191 -6.56 13.12 17.10
CA GLU A 191 -7.49 12.00 16.94
C GLU A 191 -7.14 11.21 15.67
N VAL A 192 -6.29 10.20 15.81
CA VAL A 192 -5.78 9.39 14.69
C VAL A 192 -6.27 7.95 14.81
N TYR A 193 -6.94 7.50 13.76
CA TYR A 193 -7.39 6.13 13.54
C TYR A 193 -6.63 5.51 12.37
N GLN A 194 -6.54 4.18 12.35
CA GLN A 194 -6.01 3.43 11.23
C GLN A 194 -6.94 2.32 10.80
N MET A 195 -7.09 2.13 9.49
CA MET A 195 -7.99 1.12 8.94
C MET A 195 -7.42 -0.29 9.12
N ALA A 196 -8.07 -1.09 9.96
CA ALA A 196 -7.69 -2.47 10.22
C ALA A 196 -7.77 -3.30 8.93
N GLY A 197 -6.65 -3.90 8.53
CA GLY A 197 -6.57 -4.67 7.29
C GLY A 197 -6.41 -3.82 6.01
N GLY A 198 -6.44 -2.48 6.12
CA GLY A 198 -6.27 -1.56 4.99
C GLY A 198 -7.39 -1.63 3.95
N ILE A 199 -7.12 -1.08 2.77
CA ILE A 199 -8.06 -1.00 1.65
C ILE A 199 -8.53 -2.40 1.21
N VAL A 200 -7.64 -3.40 1.24
CA VAL A 200 -8.00 -4.78 0.88
C VAL A 200 -9.17 -5.28 1.73
N LYS A 201 -9.09 -5.15 3.06
CA LYS A 201 -10.15 -5.65 3.93
C LYS A 201 -11.44 -4.83 3.82
N TYR A 202 -11.29 -3.54 3.58
CA TYR A 202 -12.43 -2.66 3.32
C TYR A 202 -13.17 -3.04 2.03
N GLY A 203 -12.44 -3.23 0.94
CA GLY A 203 -13.01 -3.61 -0.36
C GLY A 203 -13.63 -5.01 -0.37
N GLU A 204 -13.09 -5.96 0.40
CA GLU A 204 -13.77 -7.26 0.63
C GLU A 204 -15.16 -7.11 1.27
N THR A 205 -15.37 -6.05 2.07
CA THR A 205 -16.59 -5.83 2.84
C THR A 205 -17.61 -5.00 2.07
N TYR A 206 -17.15 -3.93 1.40
CA TYR A 206 -18.02 -2.93 0.78
C TYR A 206 -17.84 -2.79 -0.74
N ALA A 207 -16.77 -3.35 -1.31
CA ALA A 207 -16.39 -3.15 -2.70
C ALA A 207 -16.54 -1.68 -3.16
N ASP A 208 -17.43 -1.43 -4.13
CA ASP A 208 -17.73 -0.10 -4.69
C ASP A 208 -18.98 0.55 -4.08
N ASP A 209 -19.67 -0.12 -3.15
CA ASP A 209 -20.87 0.39 -2.47
C ASP A 209 -20.51 1.19 -1.19
N GLY A 210 -19.20 1.33 -0.92
CA GLY A 210 -18.65 2.07 0.21
C GLY A 210 -18.17 3.49 -0.13
N LEU A 211 -17.18 3.93 0.63
CA LEU A 211 -16.52 5.23 0.56
C LEU A 211 -15.26 5.21 -0.33
N TRP A 212 -14.84 4.02 -0.78
CA TRP A 212 -13.72 3.83 -1.68
C TRP A 212 -14.15 4.07 -3.12
N GLU A 213 -13.33 4.79 -3.89
CA GLU A 213 -13.55 5.01 -5.32
C GLU A 213 -12.34 4.52 -6.11
N GLY A 214 -12.58 3.82 -7.22
CA GLY A 214 -11.56 3.44 -8.19
C GLY A 214 -10.83 2.12 -7.91
N SER A 215 -9.66 1.99 -8.50
CA SER A 215 -8.89 0.75 -8.52
C SER A 215 -7.82 0.73 -7.42
N LEU A 216 -7.59 -0.43 -6.82
CA LEU A 216 -6.50 -0.63 -5.87
C LEU A 216 -5.21 -0.93 -6.63
N TYR A 217 -4.22 -0.05 -6.51
CA TYR A 217 -2.87 -0.33 -7.01
C TYR A 217 -2.23 -1.51 -6.25
N VAL A 218 -1.66 -2.47 -7.00
CA VAL A 218 -0.95 -3.64 -6.47
C VAL A 218 0.50 -3.68 -6.99
N PHE A 219 1.41 -4.21 -6.17
CA PHE A 219 2.86 -4.18 -6.42
C PHE A 219 3.35 -5.42 -7.17
N ASP A 220 2.65 -5.77 -8.23
CA ASP A 220 2.94 -6.85 -9.17
C ASP A 220 2.56 -6.42 -10.59
N ASP A 221 2.79 -7.26 -11.59
CA ASP A 221 2.65 -6.88 -13.01
C ASP A 221 1.21 -6.46 -13.38
N ARG A 222 0.20 -6.74 -12.55
CA ARG A 222 -1.18 -6.28 -12.81
C ARG A 222 -1.32 -4.76 -12.64
N MET A 223 -0.50 -4.14 -11.79
CA MET A 223 -0.51 -2.70 -11.45
C MET A 223 -1.85 -2.12 -10.94
N GLY A 224 -2.91 -2.90 -10.89
CA GLY A 224 -4.22 -2.50 -10.40
C GLY A 224 -5.18 -3.68 -10.30
N THR A 225 -6.11 -3.61 -9.35
CA THR A 225 -7.24 -4.53 -9.22
C THR A 225 -8.49 -3.75 -8.84
N LYS A 226 -9.66 -4.24 -9.26
CA LYS A 226 -10.97 -3.66 -8.96
C LYS A 226 -11.69 -4.60 -7.99
N PHE A 227 -12.44 -4.04 -7.04
CA PHE A 227 -13.24 -4.85 -6.12
C PHE A 227 -14.56 -5.31 -6.74
N SER A 228 -15.04 -4.64 -7.78
CA SER A 228 -16.13 -5.12 -8.63
C SER A 228 -16.04 -4.54 -10.04
N ASP A 229 -16.87 -5.06 -10.95
CA ASP A 229 -16.98 -4.56 -12.33
C ASP A 229 -17.58 -3.14 -12.42
N ARG A 230 -18.15 -2.62 -11.31
CA ARG A 230 -18.70 -1.25 -11.22
C ARG A 230 -17.66 -0.19 -10.90
N ALA A 231 -16.42 -0.58 -10.61
CA ALA A 231 -15.39 0.35 -10.19
C ALA A 231 -15.07 1.39 -11.28
N LYS A 232 -15.30 2.66 -10.94
CA LYS A 232 -15.11 3.82 -11.81
C LYS A 232 -13.62 4.14 -11.97
N ASP A 233 -13.21 4.51 -13.18
CA ASP A 233 -11.87 5.05 -13.36
C ASP A 233 -11.81 6.50 -12.89
N ILE A 234 -10.97 6.79 -11.90
CA ILE A 234 -10.81 8.15 -11.35
C ILE A 234 -9.53 8.84 -11.79
N GLY A 235 -8.52 8.07 -12.22
CA GLY A 235 -7.25 8.59 -12.71
C GLY A 235 -7.41 9.30 -14.05
N SER A 236 -6.40 10.10 -14.41
CA SER A 236 -6.42 10.90 -15.64
C SER A 236 -5.28 10.47 -16.56
N CYS A 237 -5.61 10.18 -17.82
CA CYS A 237 -4.64 9.84 -18.86
C CYS A 237 -3.63 10.98 -19.04
N GLY A 238 -2.34 10.65 -19.05
CA GLY A 238 -1.27 11.62 -19.22
C GLY A 238 -1.30 12.36 -20.56
N HIS A 239 -1.97 11.78 -21.57
CA HIS A 239 -2.00 12.31 -22.94
C HIS A 239 -3.23 13.16 -23.23
N CYS A 240 -4.42 12.68 -22.87
CA CYS A 240 -5.69 13.31 -23.25
C CYS A 240 -6.58 13.64 -22.06
N GLN A 241 -6.13 13.38 -20.82
CA GLN A 241 -6.89 13.60 -19.58
C GLN A 241 -8.17 12.77 -19.42
N ALA A 242 -8.49 11.88 -20.36
CA ALA A 242 -9.60 10.93 -20.21
C ALA A 242 -9.41 10.04 -18.97
N LYS A 243 -10.53 9.60 -18.38
CA LYS A 243 -10.50 8.76 -17.20
C LYS A 243 -9.91 7.39 -17.48
N THR A 244 -9.00 6.95 -16.62
CA THR A 244 -8.40 5.61 -16.70
C THR A 244 -7.78 5.20 -15.37
N SER A 245 -7.69 3.89 -15.15
CA SER A 245 -6.88 3.29 -14.07
C SER A 245 -5.67 2.51 -14.59
N ASN A 246 -5.42 2.53 -15.91
CA ASN A 246 -4.40 1.71 -16.56
C ASN A 246 -3.03 2.39 -16.51
N TYR A 247 -2.09 1.73 -15.84
CA TYR A 247 -0.71 2.17 -15.72
C TYR A 247 0.19 1.50 -16.77
N GLU A 248 1.08 2.29 -17.35
CA GLU A 248 2.12 1.82 -18.26
C GLU A 248 3.44 2.50 -17.94
N ASN A 249 4.57 1.85 -18.25
CA ASN A 249 5.87 2.49 -18.18
C ASN A 249 6.20 3.16 -19.52
N CYS A 250 6.73 4.37 -19.47
CA CYS A 250 7.30 5.03 -20.64
C CYS A 250 8.31 4.10 -21.33
N ALA A 251 8.14 3.87 -22.64
CA ALA A 251 8.99 2.98 -23.44
C ALA A 251 10.44 3.46 -23.54
N ASN A 252 10.72 4.75 -23.30
CA ASN A 252 12.08 5.21 -23.10
C ASN A 252 12.63 4.61 -21.79
N LYS A 253 13.48 3.58 -21.91
CA LYS A 253 14.09 2.87 -20.77
C LYS A 253 14.88 3.78 -19.82
N ALA A 254 15.46 4.88 -20.32
CA ALA A 254 16.15 5.85 -19.46
C ALA A 254 15.16 6.66 -18.61
N CYS A 255 13.94 6.86 -19.10
CA CYS A 255 12.87 7.54 -18.37
C CYS A 255 12.13 6.55 -17.44
N ASN A 256 11.60 5.46 -17.99
CA ASN A 256 10.85 4.41 -17.31
C ASN A 256 9.78 4.94 -16.32
N LYS A 257 9.22 6.12 -16.61
CA LYS A 257 8.22 6.76 -15.77
C LYS A 257 6.89 6.04 -15.90
N LEU A 258 6.27 5.76 -14.77
CA LEU A 258 4.92 5.21 -14.70
C LEU A 258 3.89 6.31 -15.07
N ILE A 259 3.03 6.03 -16.05
CA ILE A 259 2.03 6.95 -16.58
C ILE A 259 0.66 6.27 -16.70
N LEU A 260 -0.40 7.06 -16.59
CA LEU A 260 -1.77 6.60 -16.84
C LEU A 260 -2.09 6.76 -18.32
N VAL A 261 -2.57 5.69 -18.96
CA VAL A 261 -2.87 5.66 -20.40
C VAL A 261 -4.24 5.04 -20.62
N CYS A 262 -5.17 5.82 -21.16
CA CYS A 262 -6.50 5.31 -21.52
C CYS A 262 -6.44 4.44 -22.78
N SER A 263 -7.49 3.65 -23.03
CA SER A 263 -7.58 2.76 -24.20
C SER A 263 -7.35 3.47 -25.53
N ALA A 264 -7.85 4.70 -25.69
CA ALA A 264 -7.66 5.51 -26.89
C ALA A 264 -6.20 5.96 -27.12
N CYS A 265 -5.37 5.96 -26.07
CA CYS A 265 -3.98 6.42 -26.12
C CYS A 265 -2.95 5.28 -26.03
N GLN A 266 -3.36 4.01 -26.03
CA GLN A 266 -2.44 2.86 -25.84
C GLN A 266 -1.28 2.80 -26.86
N ASN A 267 -1.44 3.38 -28.05
CA ASN A 267 -0.36 3.46 -29.04
C ASN A 267 0.69 4.54 -28.71
N GLN A 268 0.44 5.42 -27.72
CA GLN A 268 1.37 6.46 -27.30
C GLN A 268 2.31 5.92 -26.21
N GLN A 269 3.31 5.16 -26.64
CA GLN A 269 4.21 4.40 -25.75
C GLN A 269 5.19 5.28 -24.93
N TYR A 270 5.29 6.58 -25.21
CA TYR A 270 6.19 7.50 -24.52
C TYR A 270 5.41 8.48 -23.67
N CYS A 271 5.87 8.77 -22.46
CA CYS A 271 5.24 9.80 -21.63
C CYS A 271 5.27 11.19 -22.31
N PRO A 272 4.35 12.11 -21.92
CA PRO A 272 4.25 13.44 -22.54
C PRO A 272 5.57 14.22 -22.59
N SER A 273 6.40 14.13 -21.55
CA SER A 273 7.70 14.81 -21.51
C SER A 273 8.71 14.23 -22.51
N CYS A 274 8.70 12.91 -22.77
CA CYS A 274 9.58 12.31 -23.78
C CYS A 274 9.08 12.59 -25.20
N LEU A 275 7.77 12.67 -25.41
CA LEU A 275 7.21 13.06 -26.71
C LEU A 275 7.62 14.49 -27.09
N GLN A 276 7.60 15.42 -26.14
CA GLN A 276 8.05 16.79 -26.37
C GLN A 276 9.55 16.91 -26.68
N GLN A 277 10.38 15.98 -26.18
CA GLN A 277 11.81 15.94 -26.45
C GLN A 277 12.15 15.37 -27.82
N ALA A 278 11.29 14.53 -28.41
CA ALA A 278 11.49 13.94 -29.73
C ALA A 278 11.16 14.89 -30.90
N VAL A 279 10.53 16.04 -30.60
CA VAL A 279 10.12 17.07 -31.59
C VAL A 279 11.10 18.26 -31.61
N LYS A 280 12.17 18.20 -30.83
CA LYS A 280 13.30 19.15 -30.86
C LYS A 280 14.52 18.48 -31.47
#